data_AF-A0A376BBR4-F1
#
_entry.id   AF-A0A376BBR4-F1
#
_cell.length_a   1.000
_cell.length_b   1.000
_cell.length_c   1.000
_cell.angle_alpha   90.00
_cell.angle_beta   90.00
_cell.angle_gamma   90.00
#
_symmetry.space_group_name_H-M   'P 1'
#
loop_
_entity.id
_entity.type
_entity.pdbx_description
1 polymer ?
#
loop_
_entity_poly.entity_id
_entity_poly.type
_entity_poly.pdbx_seq_one_letter_code
_entity_poly.pdbx_strand_id
1 'polypeptide(L)'
;MVFIFRTNSVRFPIAKRINSSSLYFGKYVNKLLIKTIRYKSSSSQPYPQNLEELAKMDNIDNIPPEVIRKLLIEKTEQLNLQNEVKMLKELTKQEEFSRNSNFSTIKAKYARPFWNFLLLSSFVYLFYHYLWLKLEYEEREKELHLEATNIENQLAQLIEDIDKNADVSNDGANDSKKKSKRFWLF
;
A
#
# COMPACT_ATOMS: atom_id res chain seq x y z
N MET A 1 -7.99 23.40 6.31
CA MET A 1 -6.61 23.03 6.63
C MET A 1 -6.33 21.68 5.97
N VAL A 2 -5.74 21.67 4.77
CA VAL A 2 -5.59 20.47 3.92
C VAL A 2 -4.11 20.24 3.68
N PHE A 3 -3.55 19.19 4.28
CA PHE A 3 -2.15 18.80 4.09
C PHE A 3 -2.02 17.88 2.89
N ILE A 4 -1.51 18.42 1.78
CA ILE A 4 -1.08 17.67 0.60
C ILE A 4 0.33 17.13 0.88
N PHE A 5 0.44 15.84 1.19
CA PHE A 5 1.74 15.17 1.27
C PHE A 5 2.28 14.90 -0.13
N ARG A 6 3.18 15.78 -0.57
CA ARG A 6 4.04 15.62 -1.74
C ARG A 6 5.14 14.62 -1.39
N THR A 7 5.00 13.36 -1.79
CA THR A 7 6.07 12.36 -1.63
C THR A 7 7.15 12.59 -2.69
N ASN A 8 8.30 13.08 -2.23
CA ASN A 8 9.56 13.14 -2.94
C ASN A 8 9.99 11.72 -3.34
N SER A 9 9.92 11.42 -4.64
CA SER A 9 10.46 10.18 -5.20
C SER A 9 11.95 10.39 -5.45
N VAL A 10 12.79 9.76 -4.62
CA VAL A 10 14.25 9.77 -4.76
C VAL A 10 14.61 9.04 -6.05
N ARG A 11 14.93 9.82 -7.08
CA ARG A 11 15.33 9.37 -8.40
C ARG A 11 16.83 9.09 -8.36
N PHE A 12 17.23 7.83 -8.15
CA PHE A 12 18.62 7.42 -8.32
C PHE A 12 18.95 7.38 -9.82
N PRO A 13 19.93 8.15 -10.32
CA PRO A 13 20.42 7.96 -11.67
C PRO A 13 21.32 6.72 -11.68
N ILE A 14 20.82 5.61 -12.22
CA ILE A 14 21.66 4.47 -12.59
C ILE A 14 22.51 4.94 -13.77
N ALA A 15 23.73 5.37 -13.47
CA ALA A 15 24.74 5.72 -14.45
C ALA A 15 24.98 4.51 -15.36
N LYS A 16 24.59 4.61 -16.63
CA LYS A 16 25.05 3.70 -17.68
C LYS A 16 26.56 3.87 -17.80
N ARG A 17 27.32 2.95 -17.20
CA ARG A 17 28.74 2.78 -17.49
C ARG A 17 28.85 2.09 -18.85
N ILE A 18 28.70 2.89 -19.91
CA ILE A 18 28.99 2.46 -21.28
C ILE A 18 30.49 2.28 -21.34
N ASN A 19 30.93 1.02 -21.41
CA ASN A 19 32.33 0.67 -21.59
C ASN A 19 32.74 1.15 -23.00
N SER A 20 33.37 2.32 -23.08
CA SER A 20 33.75 3.01 -24.32
C SER A 20 34.97 2.42 -25.02
N SER A 21 35.42 1.22 -24.62
CA SER A 21 36.62 0.56 -25.15
C SER A 21 36.40 -0.20 -26.46
N SER A 22 35.16 -0.50 -26.89
CA SER A 22 34.93 -1.23 -28.16
C SER A 22 34.78 -0.33 -29.40
N LEU A 23 34.62 0.98 -29.22
CA LEU A 23 34.42 1.94 -30.33
C LEU A 23 35.69 2.26 -31.12
N TYR A 24 36.87 1.91 -30.60
CA TYR A 24 38.13 2.13 -31.30
C TYR A 24 38.55 0.92 -32.13
N PHE A 25 38.13 -0.31 -31.80
CA PHE A 25 38.58 -1.49 -32.56
C PHE A 25 37.99 -1.50 -33.99
N GLY A 26 36.70 -1.17 -34.14
CA GLY A 26 36.01 -1.20 -35.44
C GLY A 26 36.51 -0.21 -36.50
N LYS A 27 37.13 0.92 -36.11
CA LYS A 27 37.64 1.92 -37.07
C LYS A 27 38.96 1.51 -37.71
N TYR A 28 39.80 0.74 -37.02
CA TYR A 28 41.10 0.31 -37.55
C TYR A 28 41.00 -0.91 -38.47
N VAL A 29 40.06 -1.84 -38.21
CA VAL A 29 39.87 -3.01 -39.08
C VAL A 29 39.31 -2.59 -40.45
N ASN A 30 38.37 -1.63 -40.49
CA ASN A 30 37.84 -1.12 -41.75
C ASN A 30 38.89 -0.35 -42.58
N LYS A 31 39.78 0.44 -41.94
CA LYS A 31 40.81 1.20 -42.66
C LYS A 31 41.93 0.33 -43.25
N LEU A 32 42.19 -0.84 -42.65
CA LEU A 32 43.14 -1.82 -43.17
C LEU A 32 42.52 -2.73 -44.26
N LEU A 33 41.21 -3.01 -44.20
CA LEU A 33 40.51 -3.81 -45.22
C LEU A 33 40.17 -3.04 -46.50
N ILE A 34 40.02 -1.72 -46.44
CA ILE A 34 39.72 -0.89 -47.64
C ILE A 34 40.96 -0.76 -48.57
N LYS A 35 42.18 -1.00 -48.07
CA LYS A 35 43.41 -0.81 -48.86
C LYS A 35 43.80 -2.01 -49.74
N THR A 36 43.15 -3.17 -49.60
CA THR A 36 43.45 -4.39 -50.37
C THR A 36 42.45 -4.69 -51.48
N ILE A 37 41.43 -3.86 -51.69
CA ILE A 37 40.47 -4.06 -52.78
C ILE A 37 40.75 -3.06 -53.90
N ARG A 38 41.84 -3.28 -54.62
CA ARG A 38 41.99 -2.77 -55.99
C ARG A 38 42.40 -3.92 -56.90
N TYR A 39 41.49 -4.89 -57.05
CA TYR A 39 41.49 -5.77 -58.21
C TYR A 39 40.55 -5.22 -59.24
N LYS A 40 41.14 -4.70 -60.32
CA LYS A 40 40.47 -4.36 -61.57
C LYS A 40 40.04 -5.68 -62.20
N SER A 41 38.74 -5.98 -62.19
CA SER A 41 38.16 -6.96 -63.11
C SER A 41 37.06 -6.28 -63.91
N SER A 42 37.36 -6.09 -65.19
CA SER A 42 36.43 -5.63 -66.21
C SER A 42 35.55 -6.80 -66.64
N SER A 43 34.40 -6.98 -66.00
CA SER A 43 33.24 -7.66 -66.61
C SER A 43 31.99 -7.40 -65.79
N SER A 44 30.96 -6.91 -66.45
CA SER A 44 29.64 -6.57 -65.93
C SER A 44 28.84 -7.82 -65.49
N GLN A 45 29.06 -8.30 -64.28
CA GLN A 45 28.15 -9.25 -63.62
C GLN A 45 27.93 -8.81 -62.16
N PRO A 46 26.67 -8.71 -61.68
CA PRO A 46 26.36 -8.26 -60.33
C PRO A 46 26.80 -9.33 -59.31
N TYR A 47 27.62 -8.93 -58.34
CA TYR A 47 28.04 -9.79 -57.25
C TYR A 47 27.02 -9.71 -56.12
N PRO A 48 26.45 -10.83 -55.63
CA PRO A 48 25.39 -10.79 -54.64
C PRO A 48 25.93 -10.31 -53.30
N GLN A 49 25.24 -9.35 -52.69
CA GLN A 49 25.59 -8.79 -51.38
C GLN A 49 24.87 -9.51 -50.24
N ASN A 50 23.78 -10.22 -50.54
CA ASN A 50 22.96 -10.94 -49.56
C ASN A 50 22.68 -12.37 -50.01
N LEU A 51 22.52 -13.28 -49.03
CA LEU A 51 22.15 -14.68 -49.29
C LEU A 51 20.79 -14.81 -50.02
N GLU A 52 19.90 -13.84 -49.82
CA GLU A 52 18.60 -13.76 -50.49
C GLU A 52 18.71 -13.32 -51.96
N GLU A 53 19.76 -12.58 -52.30
CA GLU A 53 20.09 -12.16 -53.66
C GLU A 53 20.83 -13.28 -54.40
N LEU A 54 21.70 -14.00 -53.69
CA LEU A 54 22.32 -15.25 -54.15
C LEU A 54 21.27 -16.32 -54.48
N ALA A 55 20.21 -16.43 -53.68
CA ALA A 55 19.11 -17.39 -53.90
C ALA A 55 18.16 -17.02 -55.07
N LYS A 56 18.21 -15.78 -55.55
CA LYS A 56 17.39 -15.27 -56.67
C LYS A 56 18.16 -15.20 -58.00
N MET A 57 19.44 -15.59 -58.02
CA MET A 57 20.26 -15.63 -59.22
C MET A 57 20.18 -17.00 -59.90
N ASP A 58 19.76 -17.02 -61.17
CA ASP A 58 19.59 -18.25 -61.98
C ASP A 58 20.91 -18.97 -62.33
N ASN A 59 22.08 -18.31 -62.17
CA ASN A 59 23.40 -18.88 -62.48
C ASN A 59 24.34 -18.79 -61.27
N ILE A 60 24.41 -19.88 -60.49
CA ILE A 60 25.23 -20.02 -59.27
C ILE A 60 26.70 -20.39 -59.60
N ASP A 61 26.95 -20.94 -60.80
CA ASP A 61 28.25 -21.52 -61.19
C ASP A 61 29.40 -20.51 -61.35
N ASN A 62 29.09 -19.21 -61.48
CA ASN A 62 30.10 -18.14 -61.63
C ASN A 62 30.48 -17.45 -60.32
N ILE A 63 29.98 -17.90 -59.17
CA ILE A 63 30.19 -17.25 -57.88
C ILE A 63 31.22 -18.03 -57.05
N PRO A 64 32.28 -17.39 -56.53
CA PRO A 64 33.27 -18.06 -55.70
C PRO A 64 32.63 -18.71 -54.46
N PRO A 65 32.92 -19.99 -54.16
CA PRO A 65 32.35 -20.70 -53.02
C PRO A 65 32.71 -20.05 -51.68
N GLU A 66 33.77 -19.26 -51.63
CA GLU A 66 34.19 -18.49 -50.46
C GLU A 66 33.18 -17.40 -50.05
N VAL A 67 32.46 -16.81 -51.01
CA VAL A 67 31.46 -15.78 -50.70
C VAL A 67 30.13 -16.36 -50.29
N ILE A 68 29.75 -17.50 -50.85
CA ILE A 68 28.60 -18.27 -50.37
C ILE A 68 28.82 -18.66 -48.91
N ARG A 69 30.03 -19.14 -48.56
CA ARG A 69 30.40 -19.46 -47.17
C ARG A 69 30.36 -18.23 -46.25
N LYS A 70 30.88 -17.08 -46.68
CA LYS A 70 30.84 -15.85 -45.88
C LYS A 70 29.41 -15.38 -45.61
N LEU A 71 28.57 -15.33 -46.65
CA LEU A 71 27.16 -14.92 -46.52
C LEU A 71 26.36 -15.90 -45.64
N LEU A 72 26.68 -17.20 -45.71
CA LEU A 72 26.04 -18.22 -44.89
C LEU A 72 26.43 -18.09 -43.41
N ILE A 73 27.71 -17.85 -43.12
CA ILE A 73 28.20 -17.59 -41.77
C ILE A 73 27.56 -16.33 -41.22
N GLU A 74 27.53 -15.25 -42.00
CA GLU A 74 26.91 -13.98 -41.59
C GLU A 74 25.42 -14.14 -41.27
N LYS A 75 24.67 -14.89 -42.11
CA LYS A 75 23.25 -15.17 -41.83
C LYS A 75 23.05 -16.06 -40.61
N THR A 76 23.93 -17.02 -40.39
CA THR A 76 23.88 -17.90 -39.22
C THR A 76 24.15 -17.11 -37.93
N GLU A 77 25.11 -16.19 -37.96
CA GLU A 77 25.42 -15.28 -36.83
C GLU A 77 24.25 -14.34 -36.53
N GLN A 78 23.64 -13.75 -37.57
CA GLN A 78 22.44 -12.91 -37.42
C GLN A 78 21.27 -13.68 -36.79
N LEU A 79 21.05 -14.93 -37.21
CA LEU A 79 19.99 -15.78 -36.64
C LEU A 79 20.29 -16.14 -35.18
N ASN A 80 21.55 -16.41 -34.84
CA ASN A 80 21.94 -16.69 -33.47
C ASN A 80 21.70 -15.47 -32.56
N LEU A 81 22.11 -14.27 -32.99
CA LEU A 81 21.85 -13.04 -32.26
C LEU A 81 20.36 -12.75 -32.07
N GLN A 82 19.53 -13.03 -33.08
CA GLN A 82 18.08 -12.91 -32.94
C GLN A 82 17.50 -13.89 -31.93
N ASN A 83 18.02 -15.12 -31.90
CA ASN A 83 17.59 -16.13 -30.94
C ASN A 83 17.96 -15.74 -29.51
N GLU A 84 19.19 -15.27 -29.29
CA GLU A 84 19.66 -14.76 -27.99
C GLU A 84 18.81 -13.59 -27.51
N VAL A 85 18.51 -12.61 -28.37
CA VAL A 85 17.65 -11.47 -28.01
C VAL A 85 16.23 -11.93 -27.66
N LYS A 86 15.70 -12.93 -28.38
CA LYS A 86 14.37 -13.48 -28.11
C LYS A 86 14.34 -14.19 -26.75
N MET A 87 15.35 -14.99 -26.44
CA MET A 87 15.51 -15.63 -25.14
C MET A 87 15.60 -14.61 -24.01
N LEU A 88 16.42 -13.56 -24.17
CA LEU A 88 16.55 -12.49 -23.17
C LEU A 88 15.21 -11.78 -22.92
N LYS A 89 14.41 -11.56 -23.97
CA LYS A 89 13.09 -10.94 -23.86
C LYS A 89 12.06 -11.83 -23.16
N GLU A 90 12.18 -13.15 -23.29
CA GLU A 90 11.32 -14.10 -22.58
C GLU A 90 11.69 -14.16 -21.10
N LEU A 91 12.98 -14.18 -20.77
CA LEU A 91 13.46 -14.13 -19.40
C LEU A 91 13.02 -12.85 -18.67
N THR A 92 13.13 -11.69 -19.30
CA THR A 92 12.69 -10.42 -18.69
C THR A 92 11.19 -10.38 -18.44
N LYS A 93 10.38 -10.90 -19.38
CA LYS A 93 8.93 -11.02 -19.19
C LYS A 93 8.58 -11.96 -18.03
N GLN A 94 9.31 -13.07 -17.89
CA GLN A 94 9.09 -14.04 -16.84
C GLN A 94 9.46 -13.46 -15.47
N GLU A 95 10.55 -12.69 -15.37
CA GLU A 95 10.93 -11.97 -14.15
C GLU A 95 9.89 -10.90 -13.77
N GLU A 96 9.40 -10.11 -14.72
CA GLU A 96 8.37 -9.11 -14.47
C GLU A 96 7.05 -9.74 -13.98
N PHE A 97 6.65 -10.86 -14.60
CA PHE A 97 5.48 -11.61 -14.19
C PHE A 97 5.64 -12.20 -12.78
N SER A 98 6.81 -12.78 -12.48
CA SER A 98 7.13 -13.30 -11.15
C SER A 98 7.16 -12.18 -10.10
N ARG A 99 7.72 -11.01 -10.43
CA ARG A 99 7.77 -9.87 -9.51
C ARG A 99 6.37 -9.32 -9.23
N ASN A 100 5.53 -9.18 -10.25
CA ASN A 100 4.18 -8.64 -10.12
C ASN A 100 3.23 -9.61 -9.39
N SER A 101 3.37 -10.92 -9.60
CA SER A 101 2.60 -11.94 -8.88
C SER A 101 3.00 -12.07 -7.41
N ASN A 102 4.30 -11.97 -7.10
CA ASN A 102 4.76 -11.97 -5.71
C ASN A 102 4.32 -10.71 -4.95
N PHE A 103 4.34 -9.53 -5.58
CA PHE A 103 3.92 -8.30 -4.91
C PHE A 103 2.41 -8.24 -4.64
N SER A 104 1.59 -8.74 -5.57
CA SER A 104 0.13 -8.79 -5.39
C SER A 104 -0.30 -9.78 -4.30
N THR A 105 0.36 -10.94 -4.21
CA THR A 105 0.09 -11.96 -3.19
C THR A 105 0.50 -11.50 -1.79
N ILE A 106 1.64 -10.82 -1.66
CA ILE A 106 2.08 -10.21 -0.38
C ILE A 106 1.07 -9.15 0.08
N LYS A 107 0.66 -8.23 -0.79
CA LYS A 107 -0.31 -7.17 -0.43
C LYS A 107 -1.66 -7.75 0.01
N ALA A 108 -2.16 -8.76 -0.69
CA ALA A 108 -3.43 -9.40 -0.36
C ALA A 108 -3.38 -10.15 0.98
N LYS A 109 -2.23 -10.76 1.32
CA LYS A 109 -2.05 -11.53 2.56
C LYS A 109 -2.00 -10.64 3.81
N TYR A 110 -1.44 -9.43 3.71
CA TYR A 110 -1.29 -8.52 4.85
C TYR A 110 -2.37 -7.43 4.95
N ALA A 111 -3.11 -7.15 3.88
CA ALA A 111 -4.17 -6.14 3.92
C ALA A 111 -5.31 -6.52 4.89
N ARG A 112 -5.80 -7.78 4.82
CA ARG A 112 -6.90 -8.25 5.67
C ARG A 112 -6.61 -8.15 7.18
N PRO A 113 -5.48 -8.66 7.71
CA PRO A 113 -5.17 -8.52 9.13
C PRO A 113 -4.92 -7.06 9.53
N PHE A 114 -4.42 -6.21 8.64
CA PHE A 114 -4.25 -4.78 8.92
C PHE A 114 -5.60 -4.07 9.15
N TRP A 115 -6.62 -4.36 8.34
CA TRP A 115 -7.97 -3.85 8.57
C TRP A 115 -8.56 -4.33 9.89
N ASN A 116 -8.36 -5.61 10.23
CA ASN A 116 -8.81 -6.16 11.50
C ASN A 116 -8.10 -5.50 12.69
N PHE A 117 -6.81 -5.22 12.57
CA PHE A 117 -6.05 -4.51 13.61
C PHE A 117 -6.55 -3.08 13.80
N LEU A 118 -6.85 -2.37 12.71
CA LEU A 118 -7.39 -1.02 12.77
C LEU A 118 -8.78 -1.01 13.43
N LEU A 119 -9.64 -1.95 13.07
CA LEU A 119 -10.94 -2.15 13.72
C LEU A 119 -10.78 -2.47 15.20
N LEU A 120 -9.88 -3.40 15.55
CA LEU A 120 -9.63 -3.79 16.94
C LEU A 120 -9.14 -2.59 17.77
N SER A 121 -8.22 -1.79 17.22
CA SER A 121 -7.73 -0.57 17.86
C SER A 121 -8.87 0.43 18.13
N SER A 122 -9.78 0.61 17.16
CA SER A 122 -10.97 1.44 17.32
C SER A 122 -11.88 0.92 18.45
N PHE A 123 -12.13 -0.39 18.50
CA PHE A 123 -12.92 -1.01 19.56
C PHE A 123 -12.29 -0.83 20.95
N VAL A 124 -10.97 -1.03 21.06
CA VAL A 124 -10.26 -0.85 22.33
C VAL A 124 -10.34 0.59 22.81
N TYR A 125 -10.16 1.56 21.91
CA TYR A 125 -10.31 2.98 22.25
C TYR A 125 -11.72 3.29 22.74
N LEU A 126 -12.74 2.80 22.04
CA LEU A 126 -14.14 3.03 22.41
C LEU A 126 -14.49 2.35 23.74
N PHE A 127 -13.97 1.16 24.00
CA PHE A 127 -14.18 0.44 25.25
C PHE A 127 -13.53 1.14 26.44
N TYR A 128 -12.31 1.65 26.26
CA TYR A 128 -11.64 2.46 27.27
C TYR A 128 -12.42 3.74 27.57
N HIS A 129 -12.89 4.43 26.53
CA HIS A 129 -13.71 5.63 26.69
C HIS A 129 -15.04 5.34 27.39
N TYR A 130 -15.68 4.21 27.07
CA TYR A 130 -16.89 3.74 27.74
C TYR A 130 -16.65 3.43 29.22
N LEU A 131 -15.56 2.74 29.56
CA LEU A 131 -15.19 2.45 30.95
C LEU A 131 -14.97 3.73 31.74
N TRP A 132 -14.28 4.71 31.16
CA TRP A 132 -14.09 6.01 31.80
C TRP A 132 -15.43 6.69 32.05
N LEU A 133 -16.29 6.77 31.03
CA LEU A 133 -17.60 7.38 31.18
C LEU A 133 -18.43 6.68 32.27
N LYS A 134 -18.37 5.36 32.35
CA LYS A 134 -19.05 4.58 33.39
C LYS A 134 -18.54 4.93 34.79
N LEU A 135 -17.23 5.04 34.97
CA LEU A 135 -16.62 5.43 36.25
C LEU A 135 -17.08 6.83 36.69
N GLU A 136 -17.10 7.78 35.75
CA GLU A 136 -17.58 9.14 35.99
C GLU A 136 -19.05 9.16 36.42
N TYR A 137 -19.90 8.36 35.76
CA TYR A 137 -21.31 8.23 36.14
C TYR A 137 -21.48 7.58 37.53
N GLU A 138 -20.72 6.53 37.85
CA GLU A 138 -20.78 5.91 39.17
C GLU A 138 -20.37 6.88 40.29
N GLU A 139 -19.42 7.77 40.04
CA GLU A 139 -19.01 8.80 40.99
C GLU A 139 -20.13 9.85 41.20
N ARG A 140 -20.71 10.34 40.10
CA ARG A 140 -21.88 11.25 40.13
C ARG A 140 -23.09 10.64 40.85
N GLU A 141 -23.37 9.36 40.61
CA GLU A 141 -24.48 8.66 41.29
C GLU A 141 -24.25 8.56 42.79
N LYS A 142 -23.00 8.31 43.22
CA LYS A 142 -22.66 8.29 44.66
C LYS A 142 -22.82 9.66 45.30
N GLU A 143 -22.38 10.73 44.64
CA GLU A 143 -22.56 12.10 45.13
C GLU A 143 -24.03 12.45 45.30
N LEU A 144 -24.85 12.18 44.28
CA LEU A 144 -26.30 12.42 44.33
C LEU A 144 -27.00 11.58 45.39
N HIS A 145 -26.60 10.32 45.55
CA HIS A 145 -27.15 9.46 46.60
C HIS A 145 -26.80 9.99 47.99
N LEU A 146 -25.58 10.48 48.20
CA LEU A 146 -25.20 11.11 49.47
C LEU A 146 -26.02 12.36 49.74
N GLU A 147 -26.21 13.22 48.73
CA GLU A 147 -27.04 14.42 48.86
C GLU A 147 -28.51 14.07 49.19
N ALA A 148 -29.08 13.09 48.48
CA ALA A 148 -30.44 12.60 48.74
C ALA A 148 -30.58 12.09 50.18
N THR A 149 -29.65 11.23 50.64
CA THR A 149 -29.69 10.71 52.03
C THR A 149 -29.51 11.81 53.07
N ASN A 150 -28.70 12.83 52.79
CA ASN A 150 -28.55 13.99 53.68
C ASN A 150 -29.87 14.77 53.80
N ILE A 151 -30.54 15.02 52.67
CA ILE A 151 -31.85 15.70 52.65
C ILE A 151 -32.91 14.85 53.36
N GLU A 152 -32.94 13.55 53.12
CA GLU A 152 -33.85 12.62 53.82
C GLU A 152 -33.63 12.65 55.35
N ASN A 153 -32.37 12.65 55.78
CA ASN A 153 -32.03 12.76 57.21
C ASN A 153 -32.44 14.12 57.80
N GLN A 154 -32.25 15.22 57.06
CA GLN A 154 -32.69 16.55 57.50
C GLN A 154 -34.22 16.63 57.62
N LEU A 155 -34.96 16.04 56.68
CA LEU A 155 -36.42 15.95 56.77
C LEU A 155 -36.87 15.09 57.95
N ALA A 156 -36.23 13.94 58.16
CA ALA A 156 -36.54 13.07 59.30
C ALA A 156 -36.29 13.78 60.64
N GLN A 157 -35.18 14.51 60.77
CA GLN A 157 -34.86 15.33 61.94
C GLN A 157 -35.89 16.44 62.15
N LEU A 158 -36.30 17.16 61.10
CA LEU A 158 -37.32 18.19 61.20
C LEU A 158 -38.69 17.63 61.63
N ILE A 159 -39.08 16.46 61.12
CA ILE A 159 -40.31 15.79 61.54
C ILE A 159 -40.22 15.40 63.02
N GLU A 160 -39.10 14.81 63.44
CA GLU A 160 -38.87 14.43 64.83
C GLU A 160 -38.87 15.65 65.78
N ASP A 161 -38.28 16.76 65.36
CA ASP A 161 -38.29 18.01 66.12
C ASP A 161 -39.70 18.63 66.21
N ILE A 162 -40.49 18.55 65.13
CA ILE A 162 -41.90 18.99 65.14
C ILE A 162 -42.72 18.13 66.09
N ASP A 163 -42.58 16.80 66.03
CA ASP A 163 -43.31 15.86 66.89
C ASP A 163 -42.94 16.06 68.38
N LYS A 164 -41.65 16.21 68.69
CA LYS A 164 -41.19 16.50 70.07
C LYS A 164 -41.74 17.83 70.60
N ASN A 165 -41.79 18.88 69.77
CA ASN A 165 -42.34 20.17 70.17
C ASN A 165 -43.89 20.16 70.28
N ALA A 166 -44.56 19.31 69.50
CA ALA A 166 -46.01 19.10 69.60
C ALA A 166 -46.42 18.38 70.89
N ASP A 167 -45.62 17.40 71.35
CA ASP A 167 -45.87 16.68 72.61
C ASP A 167 -45.60 17.54 73.86
N VAL A 168 -44.59 18.41 73.84
CA VAL A 168 -44.30 19.36 74.95
C VAL A 168 -45.40 20.43 75.10
N SER A 169 -46.15 20.71 74.04
CA SER A 169 -47.25 21.69 74.04
C SER A 169 -48.58 21.14 74.56
N ASN A 170 -48.69 19.82 74.74
CA ASN A 170 -49.95 19.15 75.13
C ASN A 170 -50.03 18.72 76.59
N ASP A 171 -48.94 18.79 77.36
CA ASP A 171 -48.91 18.33 78.77
C ASP A 171 -49.33 19.42 79.78
N GLY A 172 -50.16 20.37 79.35
CA GLY A 172 -50.55 21.55 80.13
C GLY A 172 -52.02 21.97 80.03
N ALA A 173 -52.92 21.16 79.47
CA ALA A 173 -54.34 21.53 79.37
C ALA A 173 -55.29 20.34 79.56
N ASN A 174 -55.57 20.02 80.83
CA ASN A 174 -56.91 19.57 81.20
C ASN A 174 -57.91 20.68 80.82
N ASP A 175 -58.68 20.53 79.72
CA ASP A 175 -60.14 20.66 79.77
C ASP A 175 -60.82 20.34 78.42
N SER A 176 -61.91 19.57 78.51
CA SER A 176 -63.07 19.52 77.62
C SER A 176 -62.94 19.01 76.15
N LYS A 177 -63.51 17.81 75.95
CA LYS A 177 -64.25 17.31 74.78
C LYS A 177 -64.37 18.28 73.57
N LYS A 178 -63.74 17.95 72.43
CA LYS A 178 -64.41 18.12 71.13
C LYS A 178 -63.84 17.22 70.02
N LYS A 179 -64.77 16.62 69.28
CA LYS A 179 -64.60 15.55 68.30
C LYS A 179 -63.79 16.01 67.08
N SER A 180 -62.75 15.24 66.73
CA SER A 180 -62.03 15.36 65.46
C SER A 180 -62.89 14.81 64.31
N LYS A 181 -63.21 15.68 63.35
CA LYS A 181 -63.72 15.26 62.03
C LYS A 181 -62.53 15.14 61.10
N ARG A 182 -62.20 13.90 60.72
CA ARG A 182 -61.32 13.60 59.60
C ARG A 182 -62.01 14.03 58.31
N PHE A 183 -61.35 14.85 57.51
CA PHE A 183 -61.59 14.97 56.07
C PHE A 183 -60.23 14.88 55.39
N TRP A 184 -59.96 13.70 54.83
CA TRP A 184 -59.04 13.54 53.72
C TRP A 184 -59.85 13.67 52.44
N LEU A 185 -59.40 14.48 51.48
CA LEU A 185 -59.57 14.25 50.04
C LEU A 185 -58.85 15.34 49.22
N PHE A 186 -58.04 14.84 48.28
CA PHE A 186 -57.30 15.47 47.17
C PHE A 186 -55.90 16.00 47.45
#